data_AF-A0A7Y1BKR3-F1
#
_entry.id   AF-A0A7Y1BKR3-F1
#
_cell.length_a   1.000
_cell.length_b   1.000
_cell.length_c   1.000
_cell.angle_alpha   90.00
_cell.angle_beta   90.00
_cell.angle_gamma   90.00
#
_symmetry.space_group_name_H-M   'P 1'
#
loop_
_entity.id
_entity.type
_entity.pdbx_description
1 polymer ?
#
loop_
_entity_poly.entity_id
_entity_poly.type
_entity_poly.pdbx_seq_one_letter_code
_entity_poly.pdbx_strand_id
1 'polypeptide(L)'
;MKKYIPLILGAIFAYSGVVMAAPIEWEPVGVNSDEHDESSAYETSSGNQYQYNLNKSTDQIRYEYDAPAQIRDRYDPRTQIDRNNGEYGGGLYDDE
;
A
#
# COMPACT_ATOMS: atom_id res chain seq x y z
N MET A 1 -27.84 -14.03 16.01
CA MET A 1 -27.41 -12.84 15.25
C MET A 1 -26.62 -13.32 14.05
N LYS A 2 -27.06 -12.95 12.84
CA LYS A 2 -26.51 -13.36 11.55
C LYS A 2 -25.41 -12.39 11.11
N LYS A 3 -24.28 -12.87 10.56
CA LYS A 3 -23.43 -12.08 9.66
C LYS A 3 -23.02 -12.95 8.48
N TYR A 4 -23.69 -12.71 7.36
CA TYR A 4 -23.42 -13.27 6.05
C TYR A 4 -22.31 -12.46 5.39
N ILE A 5 -21.34 -13.13 4.78
CA ILE A 5 -20.37 -12.52 3.87
C ILE A 5 -20.81 -12.94 2.45
N PRO A 6 -21.23 -12.02 1.57
CA PRO A 6 -21.55 -12.38 0.19
C PRO A 6 -20.26 -12.56 -0.60
N LEU A 7 -19.97 -13.80 -0.98
CA LEU A 7 -18.91 -14.14 -1.92
C LEU A 7 -19.41 -13.83 -3.34
N ILE A 8 -18.71 -12.92 -4.03
CA ILE A 8 -19.12 -12.36 -5.33
C ILE A 8 -19.19 -13.48 -6.37
N LEU A 9 -20.39 -13.67 -6.95
CA LEU A 9 -20.60 -14.48 -8.15
C LEU A 9 -20.02 -13.73 -9.37
N GLY A 10 -18.86 -14.17 -9.84
CA GLY A 10 -18.39 -13.86 -11.19
C GLY A 10 -18.89 -14.92 -12.16
N ALA A 11 -19.81 -14.54 -13.05
CA ALA A 11 -20.34 -15.40 -14.11
C ALA A 11 -19.23 -15.83 -15.08
N ILE A 12 -19.10 -17.14 -15.32
CA ILE A 12 -18.14 -17.70 -16.27
C ILE A 12 -18.87 -17.98 -17.59
N PHE A 13 -18.43 -17.35 -18.67
CA PHE A 13 -18.83 -17.69 -20.03
C PHE A 13 -18.33 -19.09 -20.37
N ALA A 14 -19.24 -20.01 -20.71
CA ALA A 14 -18.91 -21.35 -21.15
C ALA A 14 -18.48 -21.33 -22.62
N TYR A 15 -17.23 -21.68 -22.90
CA TYR A 15 -16.85 -22.26 -24.17
C TYR A 15 -16.28 -23.66 -23.91
N SER A 16 -17.05 -24.67 -24.34
CA SER A 16 -16.68 -26.08 -24.34
C SER A 16 -15.40 -26.30 -25.13
N GLY A 17 -14.35 -26.71 -24.42
CA GLY A 17 -13.20 -27.39 -24.99
C GLY A 17 -12.71 -28.37 -23.93
N VAL A 18 -12.87 -29.68 -24.18
CA VAL A 18 -12.31 -30.71 -23.29
C VAL A 18 -10.80 -30.67 -23.50
N VAL A 19 -10.09 -29.92 -22.66
CA VAL A 19 -8.65 -30.06 -22.48
C VAL A 19 -8.48 -31.06 -21.34
N MET A 20 -7.83 -32.19 -21.61
CA MET A 20 -7.45 -33.16 -20.60
C MET A 20 -6.57 -32.44 -19.57
N ALA A 21 -7.13 -32.17 -18.40
CA ALA A 21 -6.44 -31.45 -17.33
C ALA A 21 -5.37 -32.37 -16.74
N ALA A 22 -4.11 -32.09 -17.02
CA ALA A 22 -3.02 -32.50 -16.13
C ALA A 22 -3.32 -31.91 -14.73
N PRO A 23 -3.05 -32.63 -13.63
CA PRO A 23 -3.18 -32.05 -12.30
C PRO A 23 -2.34 -30.78 -12.24
N ILE A 24 -2.96 -29.67 -11.82
CA ILE A 24 -2.25 -28.41 -11.58
C ILE A 24 -1.37 -28.64 -10.35
N GLU A 25 -0.10 -28.94 -10.59
CA GLU A 25 0.93 -28.87 -9.56
C GLU A 25 1.15 -27.39 -9.26
N TRP A 26 0.81 -26.99 -8.03
CA TRP A 26 1.03 -25.63 -7.57
C TRP A 26 2.54 -25.45 -7.33
N GLU A 27 3.26 -25.07 -8.38
CA GLU A 27 4.59 -24.49 -8.23
C GLU A 27 4.42 -23.21 -7.39
N PRO A 28 5.00 -23.12 -6.18
CA PRO A 28 4.98 -21.86 -5.47
C PRO A 28 5.73 -20.85 -6.33
N VAL A 29 5.00 -19.89 -6.90
CA VAL A 29 5.61 -18.70 -7.48
C VAL A 29 6.39 -18.04 -6.34
N GLY A 30 7.71 -18.26 -6.35
CA GLY A 30 8.63 -17.59 -5.44
C GLY A 30 8.54 -16.11 -5.71
N VAL A 31 7.70 -15.42 -4.95
CA VAL A 31 7.82 -13.97 -4.78
C VAL A 31 9.11 -13.79 -4.01
N ASN A 32 10.19 -13.59 -4.76
CA ASN A 32 11.49 -13.23 -4.20
C ASN A 32 11.34 -11.81 -3.66
N SER A 33 10.80 -11.71 -2.45
CA SER A 33 10.69 -10.47 -1.69
C SER A 33 11.93 -10.37 -0.82
N ASP A 34 13.10 -10.34 -1.47
CA ASP A 34 14.29 -9.70 -0.89
C ASP A 34 14.10 -8.17 -1.01
N GLU A 35 12.98 -7.65 -0.48
CA GLU A 35 12.91 -6.27 -0.09
C GLU A 35 13.24 -6.28 1.39
N HIS A 36 14.51 -6.03 1.70
CA HIS A 36 14.87 -5.44 2.98
C HIS A 36 14.04 -4.15 3.09
N ASP A 37 12.85 -4.25 3.69
CA ASP A 37 12.08 -3.15 4.25
C ASP A 37 12.87 -2.57 5.43
N GLU A 38 14.08 -2.06 5.18
CA GLU A 38 14.55 -0.96 5.99
C GLU A 38 13.58 0.18 5.70
N SER A 39 12.62 0.33 6.61
CA SER A 39 11.78 1.51 6.78
C SER A 39 12.68 2.73 7.03
N SER A 40 13.44 3.11 6.00
CA SER A 40 14.16 4.36 5.95
C SER A 40 13.12 5.45 5.82
N ALA A 41 13.11 6.36 6.80
CA ALA A 41 12.27 7.55 6.76
C ALA A 41 12.46 8.26 5.40
N TYR A 42 11.36 8.75 4.84
CA TYR A 42 11.39 9.53 3.62
C TYR A 42 11.69 10.98 3.95
N GLU A 43 12.83 11.48 3.50
CA GLU A 43 13.22 12.88 3.68
C GLU A 43 12.90 13.70 2.43
N THR A 44 12.31 14.87 2.65
CA THR A 44 11.99 15.86 1.61
C THR A 44 13.09 16.90 1.51
N SER A 45 13.09 17.66 0.41
CA SER A 45 14.02 18.77 0.19
C SER A 45 13.93 19.88 1.24
N SER A 46 12.78 20.02 1.88
CA SER A 46 12.54 20.93 3.01
C SER A 46 13.22 20.47 4.32
N GLY A 47 13.79 19.26 4.35
CA GLY A 47 14.36 18.63 5.56
C GLY A 47 13.33 17.93 6.44
N ASN A 48 12.06 17.86 6.01
CA ASN A 48 11.01 17.16 6.74
C ASN A 48 11.16 15.65 6.53
N GLN A 49 11.06 14.88 7.61
CA GLN A 49 11.10 13.43 7.58
C GLN A 49 9.71 12.84 7.75
N TYR A 50 9.39 11.85 6.93
CA TYR A 50 8.10 11.17 6.90
C TYR A 50 8.28 9.67 7.13
N GLN A 51 7.31 9.07 7.80
CA GLN A 51 7.25 7.63 8.02
C GLN A 51 7.04 6.85 6.71
N TYR A 52 6.37 7.45 5.72
CA TYR A 52 6.00 6.81 4.46
C TYR A 52 6.36 7.66 3.25
N ASN A 53 6.93 7.03 2.21
CA ASN A 53 7.11 7.66 0.90
C ASN A 53 5.88 7.40 0.02
N LEU A 54 4.97 8.37 -0.10
CA LEU A 54 3.75 8.20 -0.89
C LEU A 54 3.99 8.19 -2.40
N ASN A 55 5.24 8.28 -2.88
CA ASN A 55 5.58 7.95 -4.27
C ASN A 55 5.68 6.43 -4.51
N LYS A 56 5.76 5.62 -3.44
CA LYS A 56 5.79 4.16 -3.51
C LYS A 56 4.40 3.59 -3.22
N SER A 57 3.91 2.68 -4.07
CA SER A 57 2.59 2.05 -3.90
C SER A 57 2.47 1.26 -2.59
N THR A 58 3.55 0.60 -2.16
CA THR A 58 3.57 -0.17 -0.91
C THR A 58 3.37 0.73 0.30
N ASP A 59 4.03 1.89 0.32
CA ASP A 59 3.94 2.86 1.40
C ASP A 59 2.60 3.60 1.39
N GLN A 60 2.01 3.84 0.21
CA GLN A 60 0.64 4.36 0.10
C GLN A 60 -0.35 3.45 0.82
N ILE A 61 -0.29 2.14 0.55
CA ILE A 61 -1.16 1.16 1.20
C ILE A 61 -0.93 1.17 2.71
N ARG A 62 0.32 1.18 3.17
CA ARG A 62 0.64 1.25 4.60
C ARG A 62 0.06 2.51 5.26
N TYR A 63 0.22 3.67 4.61
CA TYR A 63 -0.30 4.94 5.08
C TYR A 63 -1.83 4.99 5.13
N GLU A 64 -2.52 4.37 4.16
CA GLU A 64 -3.99 4.28 4.15
C GLU A 64 -4.56 3.60 5.42
N TYR A 65 -3.81 2.65 6.00
CA TYR A 65 -4.20 1.96 7.23
C TYR A 65 -3.63 2.59 8.52
N ASP A 66 -2.72 3.57 8.43
CA ASP A 66 -2.17 4.31 9.58
C ASP A 66 -2.96 5.60 9.86
N ALA A 67 -4.07 5.45 10.58
CA ALA A 67 -4.91 6.59 10.97
C ALA A 67 -4.18 7.64 11.85
N PRO A 68 -3.34 7.26 12.83
CA PRO A 68 -2.51 8.22 13.57
C PRO A 68 -1.64 9.09 12.66
N ALA A 69 -0.95 8.50 11.68
CA ALA A 69 -0.13 9.25 10.70
C ALA A 69 -0.98 10.25 9.91
N GLN A 70 -2.15 9.83 9.41
CA GLN A 70 -3.07 10.72 8.68
C GLN A 70 -3.60 11.88 9.53
N ILE A 71 -3.80 11.66 10.83
CA ILE A 71 -4.25 12.70 11.76
C ILE A 71 -3.15 13.74 11.98
N ARG A 72 -1.89 13.31 12.17
CA ARG A 72 -0.74 14.25 12.30
C ARG A 72 -0.64 15.14 11.06
N ASP A 73 -0.60 14.53 9.89
CA ASP A 73 -0.46 15.22 8.60
C ASP A 73 -1.62 16.19 8.30
N ARG A 74 -2.82 15.94 8.84
CA ARG A 74 -3.97 16.82 8.64
C ARG A 74 -3.79 18.18 9.30
N TYR A 75 -3.11 18.21 10.44
CA TYR A 75 -2.95 19.43 11.24
C TYR A 75 -1.58 20.08 11.05
N ASP A 76 -0.65 19.41 10.36
CA ASP A 76 0.67 19.96 10.08
C ASP A 76 0.72 20.69 8.71
N PRO A 77 1.02 21.99 8.67
CA PRO A 77 1.12 22.75 7.43
C PRO A 77 2.33 22.36 6.56
N ARG A 78 3.37 21.75 7.13
CA ARG A 78 4.59 21.31 6.41
C ARG A 78 4.24 20.30 5.33
N THR A 79 3.30 19.39 5.62
CA THR A 79 2.80 18.40 4.65
C THR A 79 2.19 19.06 3.41
N GLN A 80 1.46 20.17 3.57
CA GLN A 80 0.89 20.87 2.43
C GLN A 80 1.97 21.61 1.61
N ILE A 81 2.99 22.16 2.28
CA ILE A 81 4.11 22.84 1.61
C ILE A 81 4.90 21.85 0.74
N ASP A 82 5.26 20.69 1.30
CA ASP A 82 6.00 19.66 0.56
C ASP A 82 5.20 19.12 -0.62
N ARG A 83 3.89 18.89 -0.44
CA ARG A 83 3.00 18.51 -1.55
C ARG A 83 2.95 19.55 -2.66
N ASN A 84 2.95 20.84 -2.32
CA ASN A 84 3.00 21.91 -3.32
C ASN A 84 4.34 21.91 -4.09
N ASN A 85 5.40 21.36 -3.50
CA ASN A 85 6.71 21.16 -4.15
C ASN A 85 6.80 19.82 -4.91
N GLY A 86 5.73 19.03 -4.95
CA GLY A 86 5.70 17.72 -5.61
C GLY A 86 6.32 16.59 -4.77
N GLU A 87 6.52 16.82 -3.48
CA GLU A 87 7.04 15.83 -2.54
C GLU A 87 5.89 15.26 -1.71
N TYR A 88 5.75 13.93 -1.72
CA TYR A 88 4.59 13.25 -1.15
C TYR A 88 5.04 12.33 -0.01
N GLY A 89 5.09 12.89 1.20
CA GLY A 89 5.30 12.16 2.44
C GLY A 89 4.00 11.90 3.20
N GLY A 90 4.00 10.83 4.00
CA GLY A 90 2.92 10.47 4.90
C GLY A 90 3.44 10.17 6.32
N GLY A 91 2.73 10.65 7.34
CA GLY A 91 3.10 10.44 8.74
C GLY A 91 4.36 11.21 9.11
N LEU A 92 4.32 12.53 8.97
CA LEU A 92 5.40 13.43 9.34
C LEU A 92 5.90 13.15 10.78
N TYR A 93 7.22 13.07 10.94
CA TYR A 93 7.85 12.99 12.26
C TYR A 93 7.79 14.37 12.92
N ASP A 94 7.32 14.41 14.16
CA ASP A 94 7.46 15.62 14.97
C ASP A 94 8.91 15.71 15.45
N ASP A 95 9.52 16.86 15.20
CA ASP A 95 10.81 17.22 15.78
C ASP A 95 10.52 17.62 17.24
N GLU A 96 10.65 16.70 18.19
CA GLU A 96 10.49 16.98 19.63
C GLU A 96 11.49 18.02 20.15
#